data_AF-G6XL00-F1
#
_entry.id   AF-G6XL00-F1
#
_cell.length_a   1.000
_cell.length_b   1.000
_cell.length_c   1.000
_cell.angle_alpha   90.00
_cell.angle_beta   90.00
_cell.angle_gamma   90.00
#
_symmetry.space_group_name_H-M   'P 1'
#
loop_
_entity.id
_entity.type
_entity.pdbx_description
1 polymer ?
#
loop_
_entity_poly.entity_id
_entity_poly.type
_entity_poly.pdbx_seq_one_letter_code
_entity_poly.pdbx_strand_id
1 'polypeptide(L)'
;MKEDEPVGIMTQLGVEVHWTTPYSGQSKPIERAWRDLAQGAAKHPKFAGAWTGNNPMAKPENYASKAVSIDVFTETIAAEIREHNARTGRRSAVCGGKLSFMEAFKASYAVSPIVKATAEQRRLWLMAAESIKPDRRSGEITLEGNRFWAEELLALRGQPCVVRFDPQALQEPLHVYRADGTFVVSAPCIAAVGFADKVAAQEHGRARRRFQKAAKEQLEATKTLSLKELAALSAPMLEDEPEPLEAKIITPFQPAPRFHGNAALAPEPMRFEDEEEDRDAEEAAKILSLFRR
;
A
#
# COMPACT_ATOMS: atom_id res chain seq x y z
N MET A 1 -18.63 -21.27 -17.83
CA MET A 1 -17.66 -20.21 -18.18
C MET A 1 -18.35 -19.31 -19.17
N LYS A 2 -18.35 -18.00 -18.96
CA LYS A 2 -18.83 -17.08 -20.01
C LYS A 2 -17.82 -17.13 -21.16
N GLU A 3 -18.29 -17.06 -22.41
CA GLU A 3 -17.42 -17.18 -23.60
C GLU A 3 -16.34 -16.08 -23.67
N ASP A 4 -16.56 -14.95 -23.00
CA ASP A 4 -15.63 -13.80 -22.96
C ASP A 4 -14.71 -13.77 -21.74
N GLU A 5 -14.76 -14.77 -20.85
CA GLU A 5 -13.84 -14.81 -19.70
C GLU A 5 -12.47 -15.36 -20.12
N PRO A 6 -11.37 -14.65 -19.81
CA PRO A 6 -10.03 -15.14 -20.11
C PRO A 6 -9.79 -16.48 -19.39
N VAL A 7 -9.29 -17.47 -20.13
CA VAL A 7 -8.97 -18.79 -19.58
C VAL A 7 -8.02 -18.64 -18.40
N GLY A 8 -8.39 -19.18 -17.25
CA GLY A 8 -7.57 -19.09 -16.03
C GLY A 8 -6.20 -19.74 -16.22
N ILE A 9 -5.18 -19.20 -15.54
CA ILE A 9 -3.77 -19.64 -15.66
C ILE A 9 -3.61 -21.14 -15.40
N MET A 10 -4.32 -21.70 -14.42
CA MET A 10 -4.29 -23.14 -14.12
C MET A 10 -4.76 -23.98 -15.32
N THR A 11 -5.86 -23.57 -15.95
CA THR A 11 -6.39 -24.24 -17.15
C THR A 11 -5.45 -24.10 -18.34
N GLN A 12 -4.80 -22.94 -18.53
CA GLN A 12 -3.78 -22.76 -19.58
C GLN A 12 -2.58 -23.69 -19.42
N LEU A 13 -2.26 -24.10 -18.18
CA LEU A 13 -1.20 -25.06 -17.89
C LEU A 13 -1.67 -26.53 -17.98
N GLY A 14 -2.91 -26.77 -18.38
CA GLY A 14 -3.49 -28.12 -18.42
C GLY A 14 -3.83 -28.69 -17.04
N VAL A 15 -3.96 -27.84 -16.01
CA VAL A 15 -4.43 -28.29 -14.69
C VAL A 15 -5.95 -28.41 -14.73
N GLU A 16 -6.44 -29.63 -14.50
CA GLU A 16 -7.86 -29.89 -14.30
C GLU A 16 -8.28 -29.38 -12.92
N VAL A 17 -9.12 -28.35 -12.90
CA VAL A 17 -9.61 -27.76 -11.66
C VAL A 17 -10.88 -28.49 -11.23
N HIS A 18 -10.79 -29.25 -10.14
CA HIS A 18 -11.94 -29.85 -9.50
C HIS A 18 -12.53 -28.91 -8.44
N TRP A 19 -13.74 -28.42 -8.67
CA TRP A 19 -14.48 -27.63 -7.69
C TRP A 19 -15.11 -28.55 -6.65
N THR A 20 -14.85 -28.27 -5.37
CA THR A 20 -15.43 -29.04 -4.26
C THR A 20 -16.68 -28.36 -3.74
N THR A 21 -17.71 -29.15 -3.42
CA THR A 21 -18.94 -28.63 -2.83
C THR A 21 -18.66 -28.06 -1.43
N PRO A 22 -19.07 -26.82 -1.13
CA PRO A 22 -19.03 -26.29 0.23
C PRO A 22 -19.73 -27.23 1.22
N TYR A 23 -19.22 -27.34 2.44
CA TYR A 23 -19.77 -28.19 3.52
C TYR A 23 -19.80 -29.71 3.28
N SER A 24 -19.14 -30.21 2.22
CA SER A 24 -18.90 -31.64 2.03
C SER A 24 -17.47 -32.01 2.45
N GLY A 25 -17.31 -32.83 3.49
CA GLY A 25 -16.00 -33.31 3.94
C GLY A 25 -15.44 -34.42 3.03
N GLN A 26 -16.31 -35.21 2.40
CA GLN A 26 -15.88 -36.29 1.51
C GLN A 26 -15.29 -35.80 0.19
N SER A 27 -15.66 -34.59 -0.27
CA SER A 27 -15.12 -34.01 -1.50
C SER A 27 -13.71 -33.45 -1.34
N LYS A 28 -13.15 -33.40 -0.11
CA LYS A 28 -11.89 -32.72 0.21
C LYS A 28 -10.80 -33.72 0.64
N PRO A 29 -9.91 -34.16 -0.25
CA PRO A 29 -8.90 -35.18 0.07
C PRO A 29 -7.86 -34.75 1.13
N ILE A 30 -7.70 -33.45 1.38
CA ILE A 30 -6.65 -32.90 2.27
C ILE A 30 -7.09 -32.64 3.72
N GLU A 31 -8.34 -32.92 4.09
CA GLU A 31 -8.92 -32.49 5.38
C GLU A 31 -8.17 -33.04 6.61
N ARG A 32 -7.64 -34.26 6.53
CA ARG A 32 -6.88 -34.87 7.63
C ARG A 32 -5.53 -34.19 7.87
N ALA A 33 -4.82 -33.77 6.81
CA ALA A 33 -3.52 -33.11 6.95
C ALA A 33 -3.66 -31.76 7.68
N TRP A 34 -4.72 -31.00 7.37
CA TRP A 34 -5.01 -29.74 8.07
C TRP A 34 -5.30 -29.95 9.55
N ARG A 35 -5.99 -31.04 9.91
CA ARG A 35 -6.22 -31.39 11.30
C ARG A 35 -4.92 -31.73 12.02
N ASP A 36 -4.04 -32.51 11.40
CA ASP A 36 -2.74 -32.85 11.96
C ASP A 36 -1.88 -31.59 12.20
N LEU A 37 -1.83 -30.67 11.23
CA LEU A 37 -1.09 -29.41 11.37
C LEU A 37 -1.72 -28.46 12.40
N ALA A 38 -3.05 -28.39 12.48
CA ALA A 38 -3.74 -27.58 13.49
C ALA A 38 -3.59 -28.15 14.91
N GLN A 39 -3.47 -29.46 15.07
CA GLN A 39 -3.25 -30.08 16.38
C GLN A 39 -1.79 -30.04 16.82
N GLY A 40 -0.84 -30.11 15.88
CA GLY A 40 0.59 -29.99 16.14
C GLY A 40 1.08 -28.55 16.03
N ALA A 41 1.37 -28.11 14.80
CA ALA A 41 2.05 -26.85 14.50
C ALA A 41 1.37 -25.61 15.11
N ALA A 42 0.04 -25.50 15.04
CA ALA A 42 -0.66 -24.34 15.60
C ALA A 42 -0.59 -24.26 17.13
N LYS A 43 -0.32 -25.39 17.81
CA LYS A 43 -0.16 -25.49 19.26
C LYS A 43 1.31 -25.59 19.68
N HIS A 44 2.25 -25.34 18.77
CA HIS A 44 3.66 -25.42 19.08
C HIS A 44 4.01 -24.50 20.27
N PRO A 45 4.87 -24.91 21.22
CA PRO A 45 5.17 -24.13 22.43
C PRO A 45 5.66 -22.70 22.16
N LYS A 46 6.38 -22.48 21.04
CA LYS A 46 6.80 -21.12 20.61
C LYS A 46 5.62 -20.18 20.34
N PHE A 47 4.41 -20.71 20.14
CA PHE A 47 3.18 -19.96 19.90
C PHE A 47 2.28 -19.84 21.15
N ALA A 48 2.78 -20.23 22.32
CA ALA A 48 2.06 -20.00 23.58
C ALA A 48 1.71 -18.51 23.74
N GLY A 49 0.43 -18.24 24.00
CA GLY A 49 -0.15 -16.88 24.09
C GLY A 49 -0.64 -16.28 22.77
N ALA A 50 -0.24 -16.84 21.63
CA ALA A 50 -0.68 -16.41 20.30
C ALA A 50 -1.85 -17.24 19.77
N TRP A 51 -2.01 -18.46 20.27
CA TRP A 51 -3.11 -19.33 19.88
C TRP A 51 -4.46 -18.84 20.43
N THR A 52 -5.42 -18.62 19.54
CA THR A 52 -6.76 -18.08 19.78
C THR A 52 -7.88 -19.10 20.05
N GLY A 53 -7.68 -20.40 19.87
CA GLY A 53 -8.72 -21.43 20.10
C GLY A 53 -9.45 -21.90 18.84
N ASN A 54 -9.82 -23.19 18.81
CA ASN A 54 -10.33 -23.87 17.61
C ASN A 54 -11.73 -23.43 17.19
N ASN A 55 -12.43 -22.72 18.06
CA ASN A 55 -13.68 -22.03 17.78
C ASN A 55 -13.82 -20.83 18.76
N PRO A 56 -14.74 -19.89 18.50
CA PRO A 56 -14.90 -18.69 19.33
C PRO A 56 -15.18 -18.94 20.82
N MET A 57 -15.74 -20.11 21.18
CA MET A 57 -16.11 -20.48 22.56
C MET A 57 -14.99 -21.24 23.29
N ALA A 58 -14.00 -21.77 22.58
CA ALA A 58 -12.91 -22.59 23.11
C ALA A 58 -11.59 -21.81 23.12
N LYS A 59 -11.59 -20.64 23.77
CA LYS A 59 -10.42 -19.78 23.91
C LYS A 59 -9.46 -20.35 24.98
N PRO A 60 -8.16 -20.44 24.70
CA PRO A 60 -7.17 -20.80 25.72
C PRO A 60 -7.10 -19.77 26.85
N GLU A 61 -6.63 -20.17 28.03
CA GLU A 61 -6.49 -19.26 29.17
C GLU A 61 -5.56 -18.07 28.88
N ASN A 62 -4.53 -18.27 28.05
CA ASN A 62 -3.60 -17.26 27.59
C ASN A 62 -4.00 -16.62 26.24
N TYR A 63 -5.29 -16.60 25.91
CA TYR A 63 -5.81 -16.07 24.66
C TYR A 63 -5.31 -14.64 24.38
N ALA A 64 -4.71 -14.45 23.20
CA ALA A 64 -4.23 -13.16 22.69
C ALA A 64 -3.30 -12.40 23.65
N SER A 65 -2.64 -13.12 24.58
CA SER A 65 -1.72 -12.52 25.53
C SER A 65 -0.40 -12.11 24.88
N LYS A 66 -0.08 -12.67 23.70
CA LYS A 66 1.14 -12.39 22.95
C LYS A 66 0.91 -12.54 21.44
N ALA A 67 1.41 -11.59 20.67
CA ALA A 67 1.61 -11.78 19.22
C ALA A 67 3.03 -12.31 18.98
N VAL A 68 3.14 -13.38 18.19
CA VAL A 68 4.45 -13.92 17.78
C VAL A 68 4.93 -13.16 16.54
N SER A 69 6.22 -12.83 16.49
CA SER A 69 6.84 -12.22 15.31
C SER A 69 6.73 -13.12 14.09
N ILE A 70 6.58 -12.52 12.90
CA ILE A 70 6.44 -13.28 11.65
C ILE A 70 7.62 -14.22 11.36
N ASP A 71 8.84 -13.85 11.77
CA ASP A 71 10.05 -14.68 11.57
C ASP A 71 9.97 -15.97 12.37
N VAL A 72 9.70 -15.86 13.67
CA VAL A 72 9.49 -17.03 14.56
C VAL A 72 8.35 -17.90 14.06
N PHE A 73 7.25 -17.29 13.58
CA PHE A 73 6.14 -18.02 12.99
C PHE A 73 6.58 -18.82 11.75
N THR A 74 7.24 -18.16 10.80
CA THR A 74 7.67 -18.75 9.53
C THR A 74 8.70 -19.86 9.75
N GLU A 75 9.70 -19.63 10.61
CA GLU A 75 10.73 -20.62 10.95
C GLU A 75 10.12 -21.86 11.60
N THR A 76 9.22 -21.66 12.57
CA THR A 76 8.58 -22.75 13.32
C THR A 76 7.64 -23.55 12.41
N ILE A 77 6.80 -22.90 11.61
CA ILE A 77 5.93 -23.60 10.66
C ILE A 77 6.74 -24.37 9.62
N ALA A 78 7.84 -23.80 9.11
CA ALA A 78 8.71 -24.51 8.18
C ALA A 78 9.34 -25.76 8.82
N ALA A 79 9.72 -25.70 10.09
CA ALA A 79 10.22 -26.86 10.84
C ALA A 79 9.14 -27.93 11.04
N GLU A 80 7.94 -27.53 11.45
CA GLU A 80 6.79 -28.41 11.63
C GLU A 80 6.38 -29.12 10.33
N ILE A 81 6.36 -28.40 9.19
CA ILE A 81 6.07 -29.00 7.88
C ILE A 81 7.14 -30.04 7.51
N ARG A 82 8.42 -29.74 7.78
CA ARG A 82 9.53 -30.68 7.55
C ARG A 82 9.37 -31.94 8.41
N GLU A 83 9.09 -31.78 9.70
CA GLU A 83 8.87 -32.91 10.60
C GLU A 83 7.63 -33.72 10.19
N HIS A 84 6.51 -33.05 9.89
CA HIS A 84 5.28 -33.69 9.44
C HIS A 84 5.52 -34.58 8.21
N ASN A 85 6.29 -34.08 7.24
CA ASN A 85 6.61 -34.83 6.02
C ASN A 85 7.61 -35.97 6.27
N ALA A 86 8.53 -35.82 7.22
CA ALA A 86 9.55 -36.81 7.56
C ALA A 86 9.05 -37.92 8.52
N ARG A 87 7.96 -37.69 9.25
CA ARG A 87 7.39 -38.67 10.19
C ARG A 87 7.02 -39.96 9.47
N THR A 88 7.68 -41.06 9.85
CA THR A 88 7.45 -42.42 9.34
C THR A 88 6.21 -43.06 9.98
N GLY A 89 5.86 -44.28 9.55
CA GLY A 89 4.72 -45.01 10.12
C GLY A 89 3.36 -44.45 9.71
N ARG A 90 3.27 -43.71 8.59
CA ARG A 90 2.01 -43.07 8.17
C ARG A 90 1.00 -44.11 7.71
N ARG A 91 -0.17 -44.13 8.36
CA ARG A 91 -1.33 -44.98 8.01
C ARG A 91 -2.11 -44.44 6.82
N SER A 92 -1.42 -44.15 5.71
CA SER A 92 -2.04 -43.85 4.41
C SER A 92 -1.84 -45.04 3.47
N ALA A 93 -2.69 -45.16 2.46
CA ALA A 93 -2.55 -46.22 1.45
C ALA A 93 -1.17 -46.19 0.78
N VAL A 94 -0.65 -45.00 0.48
CA VAL A 94 0.64 -44.80 -0.20
C VAL A 94 1.83 -45.14 0.71
N CYS A 95 1.74 -44.83 2.01
CA CYS A 95 2.86 -45.06 2.94
C CYS A 95 2.82 -46.44 3.62
N GLY A 96 1.69 -47.15 3.55
CA GLY A 96 1.56 -48.54 4.02
C GLY A 96 1.84 -48.75 5.52
N GLY A 97 1.71 -47.71 6.35
CA GLY A 97 2.03 -47.78 7.78
C GLY A 97 3.52 -47.90 8.10
N LYS A 98 4.41 -47.73 7.12
CA LYS A 98 5.87 -47.85 7.29
C LYS A 98 6.59 -46.57 6.90
N LEU A 99 6.31 -46.06 5.70
CA LEU A 99 7.01 -44.91 5.13
C LEU A 99 6.50 -43.59 5.71
N SER A 100 7.30 -42.54 5.51
CA SER A 100 6.91 -41.15 5.64
C SER A 100 6.30 -40.61 4.33
N PHE A 101 5.66 -39.44 4.39
CA PHE A 101 5.18 -38.77 3.17
C PHE A 101 6.33 -38.36 2.26
N MET A 102 7.46 -37.93 2.83
CA MET A 102 8.65 -37.55 2.08
C MET A 102 9.24 -38.74 1.31
N GLU A 103 9.36 -39.91 1.94
CA GLU A 103 9.88 -41.12 1.27
C GLU A 103 8.95 -41.58 0.15
N ALA A 104 7.64 -41.65 0.43
CA ALA A 104 6.64 -42.01 -0.57
C ALA A 104 6.67 -41.04 -1.76
N PHE A 105 6.74 -39.72 -1.49
CA PHE A 105 6.81 -38.70 -2.53
C PHE A 105 8.10 -38.78 -3.34
N LYS A 106 9.26 -38.98 -2.71
CA LYS A 106 10.55 -39.14 -3.41
C LYS A 106 10.52 -40.35 -4.35
N ALA A 107 9.99 -41.47 -3.88
CA ALA A 107 9.85 -42.68 -4.70
C ALA A 107 8.92 -42.45 -5.91
N SER A 108 7.77 -41.80 -5.71
CA SER A 108 6.86 -41.50 -6.83
C SER A 108 7.44 -40.45 -7.77
N TYR A 109 8.12 -39.43 -7.26
CA TYR A 109 8.69 -38.34 -8.05
C TYR A 109 9.80 -38.85 -8.98
N ALA A 110 10.60 -39.82 -8.52
CA ALA A 110 11.70 -40.40 -9.31
C ALA A 110 11.24 -41.15 -10.56
N VAL A 111 10.01 -41.72 -10.55
CA VAL A 111 9.48 -42.53 -11.66
C VAL A 111 8.44 -41.79 -12.51
N SER A 112 8.03 -40.59 -12.10
CA SER A 112 6.95 -39.85 -12.75
C SER A 112 7.46 -39.01 -13.94
N PRO A 113 6.77 -39.02 -15.09
CA PRO A 113 7.11 -38.15 -16.22
C PRO A 113 6.66 -36.70 -15.93
N ILE A 114 7.55 -35.91 -15.33
CA ILE A 114 7.24 -34.54 -14.91
C ILE A 114 7.67 -33.54 -15.99
N VAL A 115 6.69 -32.82 -16.55
CA VAL A 115 6.94 -31.69 -17.45
C VAL A 115 7.16 -30.42 -16.62
N LYS A 116 8.22 -29.67 -16.93
CA LYS A 116 8.51 -28.39 -16.27
C LYS A 116 7.95 -27.23 -17.10
N ALA A 117 7.37 -26.25 -16.42
CA ALA A 117 6.87 -25.05 -17.06
C ALA A 117 8.02 -24.23 -17.68
N THR A 118 7.80 -23.67 -18.87
CA THR A 118 8.77 -22.80 -19.56
C THR A 118 8.92 -21.46 -18.83
N ALA A 119 9.94 -20.68 -19.17
CA ALA A 119 10.13 -19.35 -18.57
C ALA A 119 8.91 -18.45 -18.83
N GLU A 120 8.35 -18.50 -20.03
CA GLU A 120 7.19 -17.72 -20.47
C GLU A 120 5.95 -18.06 -19.64
N GLN A 121 5.72 -19.34 -19.38
CA GLN A 121 4.62 -19.82 -18.54
C GLN A 121 4.79 -19.36 -17.08
N ARG A 122 6.00 -19.41 -16.53
CA ARG A 122 6.27 -18.97 -15.16
C ARG A 122 6.01 -17.48 -14.97
N ARG A 123 6.27 -16.65 -15.99
CA ARG A 123 5.97 -15.20 -15.94
C ARG A 123 4.50 -14.92 -15.67
N LEU A 124 3.59 -15.79 -16.09
CA LEU A 124 2.14 -15.61 -15.86
C LEU A 124 1.76 -15.65 -14.38
N TRP A 125 2.57 -16.26 -13.51
CA TRP A 125 2.28 -16.44 -12.08
C TRP A 125 2.68 -15.24 -11.23
N LEU A 126 3.48 -14.35 -11.80
CA LEU A 126 3.92 -13.13 -11.17
C LEU A 126 2.76 -12.13 -11.04
N MET A 127 2.88 -11.22 -10.07
CA MET A 127 1.88 -10.18 -9.85
C MET A 127 1.85 -9.25 -11.07
N ALA A 128 0.65 -9.02 -11.62
CA ALA A 128 0.44 -8.07 -12.70
C ALA A 128 0.09 -6.68 -12.15
N ALA A 129 0.83 -5.65 -12.57
CA ALA A 129 0.44 -4.25 -12.47
C ALA A 129 -0.04 -3.78 -13.85
N GLU A 130 -1.30 -3.37 -13.92
CA GLU A 130 -1.93 -2.89 -15.14
C GLU A 130 -1.77 -1.38 -15.31
N SER A 131 -1.85 -0.92 -16.57
CA SER A 131 -1.86 0.50 -16.93
C SER A 131 -0.61 1.29 -16.50
N ILE A 132 0.54 0.62 -16.39
CA ILE A 132 1.83 1.28 -16.20
C ILE A 132 2.20 1.99 -17.51
N LYS A 133 2.63 3.25 -17.43
CA LYS A 133 3.04 4.02 -18.60
C LYS A 133 4.54 4.28 -18.50
N PRO A 134 5.36 3.73 -19.42
CA PRO A 134 6.76 4.11 -19.52
C PRO A 134 6.89 5.61 -19.77
N ASP A 135 7.94 6.21 -19.24
CA ASP A 135 8.22 7.64 -19.38
C ASP A 135 8.20 8.07 -20.86
N ARG A 136 7.62 9.23 -21.15
CA ARG A 136 7.38 9.68 -22.53
C ARG A 136 8.67 10.02 -23.27
N ARG A 137 9.75 10.37 -22.57
CA ARG A 137 11.02 10.76 -23.17
C ARG A 137 11.96 9.57 -23.25
N SER A 138 12.25 8.97 -22.10
CA SER A 138 13.25 7.93 -21.91
C SER A 138 12.75 6.50 -22.12
N GLY A 139 11.45 6.24 -21.99
CA GLY A 139 10.89 4.88 -22.01
C GLY A 139 11.15 4.08 -20.76
N GLU A 140 11.64 4.70 -19.69
CA GLU A 140 11.88 4.04 -18.42
C GLU A 140 10.58 3.74 -17.67
N ILE A 141 10.54 2.64 -16.95
CA ILE A 141 9.46 2.30 -16.03
C ILE A 141 9.98 2.49 -14.60
N THR A 142 9.25 3.27 -13.80
CA THR A 142 9.48 3.39 -12.36
C THR A 142 8.42 2.59 -11.61
N LEU A 143 8.85 1.65 -10.78
CA LEU A 143 7.95 0.83 -9.95
C LEU A 143 8.49 0.78 -8.51
N GLU A 144 7.67 1.21 -7.53
CA GLU A 144 8.04 1.22 -6.10
C GLU A 144 9.40 1.88 -5.80
N GLY A 145 9.75 2.92 -6.58
CA GLY A 145 11.01 3.66 -6.49
C GLY A 145 12.19 3.06 -7.26
N ASN A 146 12.06 1.84 -7.79
CA ASN A 146 13.06 1.20 -8.64
C ASN A 146 12.87 1.62 -10.10
N ARG A 147 13.97 1.74 -10.82
CA ARG A 147 14.03 2.18 -12.22
C ARG A 147 14.40 1.03 -13.13
N PHE A 148 13.66 0.84 -14.21
CA PHE A 148 13.83 -0.25 -15.15
C PHE A 148 13.85 0.24 -16.57
N TRP A 149 14.79 -0.28 -17.36
CA TRP A 149 14.96 0.15 -18.73
C TRP A 149 15.49 -0.95 -19.63
N ALA A 150 14.97 -1.00 -20.85
CA ALA A 150 15.45 -1.78 -21.97
C ALA A 150 15.13 -1.02 -23.25
N GLU A 151 15.88 -1.29 -24.32
CA GLU A 151 15.78 -0.57 -25.60
C GLU A 151 14.37 -0.68 -26.20
N GLU A 152 13.74 -1.85 -26.09
CA GLU A 152 12.42 -2.16 -26.63
C GLU A 152 11.30 -1.35 -25.97
N LEU A 153 11.53 -0.80 -24.77
CA LEU A 153 10.56 0.04 -24.08
C LEU A 153 10.38 1.40 -24.77
N LEU A 154 11.32 1.82 -25.61
CA LEU A 154 11.20 3.05 -26.40
C LEU A 154 9.97 3.04 -27.32
N ALA A 155 9.54 1.85 -27.76
CA ALA A 155 8.33 1.65 -28.57
C ALA A 155 7.03 1.83 -27.76
N LEU A 156 7.08 1.68 -26.44
CA LEU A 156 5.92 1.76 -25.54
C LEU A 156 5.80 3.11 -24.82
N ARG A 157 6.60 4.12 -25.19
CA ARG A 157 6.64 5.42 -24.51
C ARG A 157 5.26 6.08 -24.42
N GLY A 158 4.82 6.35 -23.19
CA GLY A 158 3.53 6.97 -22.90
C GLY A 158 2.30 6.09 -23.17
N GLN A 159 2.48 4.86 -23.66
CA GLN A 159 1.40 3.90 -23.87
C GLN A 159 1.20 3.05 -22.62
N PRO A 160 -0.05 2.68 -22.27
CA PRO A 160 -0.29 1.77 -21.16
C PRO A 160 0.22 0.36 -21.49
N CYS A 161 0.99 -0.21 -20.58
CA CYS A 161 1.49 -1.57 -20.61
C CYS A 161 1.13 -2.31 -19.31
N VAL A 162 1.21 -3.64 -19.38
CA VAL A 162 1.05 -4.51 -18.21
C VAL A 162 2.43 -5.02 -17.82
N VAL A 163 2.77 -4.89 -16.55
CA VAL A 163 4.06 -5.33 -16.03
C VAL A 163 3.86 -6.46 -15.04
N ARG A 164 4.64 -7.52 -15.18
CA ARG A 164 4.66 -8.65 -14.24
C ARG A 164 5.95 -8.69 -13.44
N PHE A 165 5.83 -8.85 -12.12
CA PHE A 165 6.95 -8.83 -11.18
C PHE A 165 6.68 -9.65 -9.92
N ASP A 166 7.74 -9.98 -9.17
CA ASP A 166 7.65 -10.61 -7.86
C ASP A 166 7.56 -9.53 -6.75
N PRO A 167 6.47 -9.47 -5.97
CA PRO A 167 6.37 -8.51 -4.86
C PRO A 167 7.38 -8.73 -3.73
N GLN A 168 8.00 -9.91 -3.63
CA GLN A 168 9.05 -10.24 -2.67
C GLN A 168 10.46 -9.90 -3.20
N ALA A 169 10.61 -9.65 -4.50
CA ALA A 169 11.87 -9.34 -5.15
C ALA A 169 11.70 -8.22 -6.19
N LEU A 170 11.46 -6.99 -5.71
CA LEU A 170 11.17 -5.82 -6.56
C LEU A 170 12.37 -5.30 -7.35
N GLN A 171 13.56 -5.88 -7.18
CA GLN A 171 14.76 -5.53 -7.94
C GLN A 171 15.03 -6.51 -9.09
N GLU A 172 14.30 -7.61 -9.17
CA GLU A 172 14.38 -8.53 -10.29
C GLU A 172 13.81 -7.91 -11.57
N PRO A 173 14.19 -8.42 -12.76
CA PRO A 173 13.71 -7.88 -14.03
C PRO A 173 12.19 -7.84 -14.14
N LEU A 174 11.66 -6.74 -14.68
CA LEU A 174 10.25 -6.59 -14.98
C LEU A 174 9.90 -7.25 -16.31
N HIS A 175 8.86 -8.07 -16.33
CA HIS A 175 8.35 -8.63 -17.58
C HIS A 175 7.23 -7.76 -18.14
N VAL A 176 7.50 -7.09 -19.26
CA VAL A 176 6.62 -6.08 -19.85
C VAL A 176 5.81 -6.69 -20.98
N TYR A 177 4.50 -6.46 -20.93
CA TYR A 177 3.51 -6.86 -21.90
C TYR A 177 2.77 -5.63 -22.42
N ARG A 178 2.35 -5.65 -23.68
CA ARG A 178 1.40 -4.67 -24.20
C ARG A 178 0.02 -4.87 -23.56
N ALA A 179 -0.85 -3.87 -23.70
CA ALA A 179 -2.23 -3.97 -23.23
C ALA A 179 -3.03 -5.13 -23.88
N ASP A 180 -2.61 -5.57 -25.07
CA ASP A 180 -3.16 -6.75 -25.77
C ASP A 180 -2.65 -8.10 -25.23
N GLY A 181 -1.75 -8.10 -24.23
CA GLY A 181 -1.16 -9.30 -23.66
C GLY A 181 0.08 -9.83 -24.38
N THR A 182 0.57 -9.16 -25.44
CA THR A 182 1.79 -9.54 -26.15
C THR A 182 3.02 -9.26 -25.30
N PHE A 183 3.89 -10.26 -25.12
CA PHE A 183 5.16 -10.07 -24.43
C PHE A 183 6.10 -9.19 -25.25
N VAL A 184 6.75 -8.22 -24.59
CA VAL A 184 7.68 -7.28 -25.25
C VAL A 184 9.11 -7.56 -24.81
N VAL A 185 9.41 -7.41 -23.52
CA VAL A 185 10.79 -7.51 -23.02
C VAL A 185 10.83 -7.84 -21.54
N SER A 186 11.94 -8.41 -21.10
CA SER A 186 12.33 -8.51 -19.69
C SER A 186 13.28 -7.36 -19.36
N ALA A 187 12.78 -6.27 -18.77
CA ALA A 187 13.54 -5.07 -18.50
C ALA A 187 14.33 -5.21 -17.18
N PRO A 188 15.67 -5.17 -17.19
CA PRO A 188 16.47 -5.22 -15.98
C PRO A 188 16.30 -3.96 -15.12
N CYS A 189 16.55 -4.10 -13.82
CA CYS A 189 16.64 -2.95 -12.92
C CYS A 189 17.94 -2.20 -13.20
N ILE A 190 17.83 -0.93 -13.59
CA ILE A 190 18.98 -0.05 -13.85
C ILE A 190 19.34 0.78 -12.61
N ALA A 191 18.38 1.01 -11.71
CA ALA A 191 18.63 1.69 -10.45
C ALA A 191 17.71 1.13 -9.35
N ALA A 192 18.31 0.35 -8.46
CA ALA A 192 17.68 -0.22 -7.28
C ALA A 192 17.66 0.80 -6.11
N VAL A 193 17.13 2.00 -6.37
CA VAL A 193 17.09 3.11 -5.40
C VAL A 193 15.84 3.03 -4.51
N GLY A 194 14.84 2.26 -4.92
CA GLY A 194 13.59 2.06 -4.20
C GLY A 194 13.64 0.90 -3.22
N PHE A 195 12.47 0.30 -2.98
CA PHE A 195 12.33 -0.79 -2.02
C PHE A 195 12.76 -2.14 -2.61
N ALA A 196 13.31 -3.02 -1.77
CA ALA A 196 13.63 -4.39 -2.15
C ALA A 196 12.38 -5.29 -2.25
N ASP A 197 11.35 -5.00 -1.45
CA ASP A 197 10.08 -5.72 -1.42
C ASP A 197 8.89 -4.77 -1.16
N LYS A 198 7.67 -5.26 -1.42
CA LYS A 198 6.45 -4.46 -1.19
C LYS A 198 6.10 -4.22 0.27
N VAL A 199 6.57 -5.06 1.20
CA VAL A 199 6.27 -4.91 2.63
C VAL A 199 7.00 -3.68 3.17
N ALA A 200 8.29 -3.55 2.90
CA ALA A 200 9.11 -2.39 3.24
C ALA A 200 8.51 -1.10 2.65
N ALA A 201 8.05 -1.14 1.40
CA ALA A 201 7.39 0.00 0.75
C ALA A 201 6.12 0.44 1.49
N GLN A 202 5.27 -0.53 1.87
CA GLN A 202 4.04 -0.25 2.61
C GLN A 202 4.31 0.25 4.03
N GLU A 203 5.29 -0.32 4.74
CA GLU A 203 5.68 0.10 6.08
C GLU A 203 6.21 1.53 6.08
N HIS A 204 7.10 1.87 5.15
CA HIS A 204 7.57 3.23 4.96
C HIS A 204 6.41 4.20 4.62
N GLY A 205 5.49 3.78 3.74
CA GLY A 205 4.28 4.55 3.43
C GLY A 205 3.39 4.81 4.65
N ARG A 206 3.21 3.80 5.52
CA ARG A 206 2.47 3.93 6.79
C ARG A 206 3.21 4.87 7.75
N ALA A 207 4.53 4.74 7.89
CA ALA A 207 5.36 5.60 8.74
C ALA A 207 5.30 7.07 8.28
N ARG A 208 5.43 7.32 6.97
CA ARG A 208 5.33 8.67 6.40
C ARG A 208 3.96 9.31 6.64
N ARG A 209 2.87 8.56 6.47
CA ARG A 209 1.51 9.05 6.76
C ARG A 209 1.35 9.41 8.24
N ARG A 210 1.89 8.59 9.15
CA ARG A 210 1.90 8.88 10.60
C ARG A 210 2.68 10.15 10.91
N PHE A 211 3.86 10.31 10.31
CA PHE A 211 4.68 11.51 10.47
C PHE A 211 3.95 12.77 9.98
N GLN A 212 3.36 12.75 8.78
CA GLN A 212 2.59 13.88 8.24
C GLN A 212 1.39 14.23 9.12
N LYS A 213 0.69 13.21 9.64
CA LYS A 213 -0.42 13.45 10.57
C LYS A 213 0.06 14.14 11.85
N ALA A 214 1.14 13.65 12.45
CA ALA A 214 1.72 14.24 13.65
C ALA A 214 2.21 15.68 13.42
N ALA A 215 2.84 15.95 12.27
CA ALA A 215 3.27 17.30 11.90
C ALA A 215 2.08 18.26 11.74
N LYS A 216 0.96 17.79 11.16
CA LYS A 216 -0.28 18.58 11.07
C LYS A 216 -0.88 18.86 12.45
N GLU A 217 -0.92 17.87 13.33
CA GLU A 217 -1.39 18.04 14.72
C GLU A 217 -0.50 19.03 15.48
N GLN A 218 0.82 18.97 15.30
CA GLN A 218 1.76 19.92 15.87
C GLN A 218 1.53 21.34 15.35
N LEU A 219 1.33 21.53 14.04
CA LEU A 219 1.03 22.83 13.44
C LEU A 219 -0.22 23.45 14.06
N GLU A 220 -1.30 22.68 14.20
CA GLU A 220 -2.56 23.16 14.79
C GLU A 220 -2.41 23.49 16.28
N ALA A 221 -1.63 22.69 17.03
CA ALA A 221 -1.29 23.00 18.41
C ALA A 221 -0.48 24.30 18.53
N THR A 222 0.52 24.50 17.66
CA THR A 222 1.32 25.73 17.62
C THR A 222 0.46 26.96 17.29
N LYS A 223 -0.43 26.88 16.29
CA LYS A 223 -1.38 27.97 15.98
C LYS A 223 -2.28 28.32 17.16
N THR A 224 -2.76 27.31 17.88
CA THR A 224 -3.63 27.52 19.05
C THR A 224 -2.86 28.20 20.19
N LEU A 225 -1.60 27.80 20.42
CA LEU A 225 -0.72 28.45 21.38
C LEU A 225 -0.39 29.88 20.97
N SER A 226 0.01 30.11 19.71
CA SER A 226 0.37 31.44 19.22
C SER A 226 -0.80 32.42 19.29
N LEU A 227 -2.03 31.99 19.00
CA LEU A 227 -3.23 32.81 19.19
C LEU A 227 -3.49 33.15 20.65
N LYS A 228 -3.27 32.20 21.57
CA LYS A 228 -3.39 32.45 23.02
C LYS A 228 -2.29 33.38 23.53
N GLU A 229 -1.07 33.24 23.03
CA GLU A 229 0.05 34.12 23.35
C GLU A 229 -0.17 35.54 22.82
N LEU A 230 -0.66 35.68 21.59
CA LEU A 230 -1.10 36.97 21.03
C LEU A 230 -2.23 37.59 21.87
N ALA A 231 -3.22 36.80 22.29
CA ALA A 231 -4.29 37.27 23.16
C ALA A 231 -3.78 37.71 24.55
N ALA A 232 -2.79 37.02 25.11
CA ALA A 232 -2.17 37.40 26.37
C ALA A 232 -1.34 38.69 26.27
N LEU A 233 -0.68 38.91 25.12
CA LEU A 233 0.08 40.12 24.82
C LEU A 233 -0.80 41.34 24.53
N SER A 234 -2.01 41.14 23.98
CA SER A 234 -2.97 42.23 23.72
C SER A 234 -3.84 42.59 24.92
N ALA A 235 -3.89 41.73 25.95
CA ALA A 235 -4.68 41.94 27.16
C ALA A 235 -4.31 43.16 28.03
N PRO A 236 -3.04 43.65 28.12
CA PRO A 236 -2.74 44.80 28.97
C PRO A 236 -2.93 46.17 28.29
N MET A 237 -3.43 46.25 27.05
CA MET A 237 -3.63 47.54 26.35
C MET A 237 -5.03 48.15 26.51
N LEU A 238 -5.80 47.69 27.50
CA LEU A 238 -7.10 48.27 27.89
C LEU A 238 -7.02 48.83 29.31
N GLU A 239 -6.10 49.76 29.55
CA GLU A 239 -6.18 50.69 30.67
C GLU A 239 -6.16 52.10 30.10
N ASP A 240 -7.34 52.52 29.65
CA ASP A 240 -7.88 53.89 29.71
C ASP A 240 -9.16 53.85 28.86
N GLU A 241 -10.33 53.75 29.50
CA GLU A 241 -11.57 54.11 28.83
C GLU A 241 -11.43 55.59 28.44
N PRO A 242 -11.41 55.96 27.14
CA PRO A 242 -11.39 57.37 26.80
C PRO A 242 -12.69 57.96 27.31
N GLU A 243 -12.60 58.95 28.21
CA GLU A 243 -13.75 59.71 28.69
C GLU A 243 -14.60 60.12 27.48
N PRO A 244 -15.92 59.91 27.50
CA PRO A 244 -16.77 60.24 26.36
C PRO A 244 -16.60 61.73 26.05
N LEU A 245 -16.00 62.02 24.90
CA LEU A 245 -15.79 63.39 24.43
C LEU A 245 -17.17 64.01 24.14
N GLU A 246 -17.67 64.82 25.07
CA GLU A 246 -18.87 65.61 24.84
C GLU A 246 -18.60 66.61 23.70
N ALA A 247 -19.35 66.47 22.60
CA ALA A 247 -19.25 67.35 21.46
C ALA A 247 -19.65 68.78 21.86
N LYS A 248 -18.65 69.65 22.03
CA LYS A 248 -18.83 71.05 22.47
C LYS A 248 -19.52 71.96 21.44
N ILE A 249 -19.79 71.45 20.23
CA ILE A 249 -20.53 72.17 19.19
C ILE A 249 -21.63 71.25 18.65
N ILE A 250 -22.88 71.60 18.98
CA ILE A 250 -24.07 70.94 18.44
C ILE A 250 -24.61 71.84 17.33
N THR A 251 -24.40 71.45 16.07
CA THR A 251 -25.05 72.06 14.92
C THR A 251 -26.48 71.52 14.81
N PRO A 252 -27.51 72.37 14.65
CA PRO A 252 -28.88 71.88 14.46
C PRO A 252 -28.99 71.13 13.13
N PHE A 253 -29.62 69.96 13.17
CA PHE A 253 -29.94 69.17 11.99
C PHE A 253 -30.90 69.95 11.08
N GLN A 254 -30.41 70.42 9.93
CA GLN A 254 -31.25 71.00 8.89
C GLN A 254 -31.58 69.92 7.85
N PRO A 255 -32.85 69.47 7.73
CA PRO A 255 -33.24 68.57 6.67
C PRO A 255 -33.11 69.29 5.31
N ALA A 256 -32.30 68.74 4.42
CA ALA A 256 -32.04 69.33 3.10
C ALA A 256 -33.31 69.38 2.23
N PRO A 257 -33.49 70.43 1.41
CA PRO A 257 -34.59 70.50 0.45
C PRO A 257 -34.43 69.39 -0.61
N ARG A 258 -35.54 68.73 -0.94
CA ARG A 258 -35.63 67.71 -1.99
C ARG A 258 -35.35 68.32 -3.37
N PHE A 259 -34.10 68.28 -3.81
CA PHE A 259 -33.74 68.50 -5.21
C PHE A 259 -33.66 67.18 -5.95
N HIS A 260 -34.46 67.09 -7.02
CA HIS A 260 -34.44 66.01 -7.99
C HIS A 260 -33.35 66.33 -9.01
N GLY A 261 -32.30 65.52 -9.07
CA GLY A 261 -31.21 65.68 -10.02
C GLY A 261 -30.26 64.48 -9.97
N ASN A 262 -30.25 63.68 -11.03
CA ASN A 262 -29.37 62.53 -11.21
C ASN A 262 -27.92 62.97 -11.29
N ALA A 263 -27.16 62.81 -10.20
CA ALA A 263 -25.69 62.78 -10.22
C ALA A 263 -25.18 62.06 -8.97
N ALA A 264 -25.34 60.74 -8.92
CA ALA A 264 -24.58 59.91 -7.99
C ALA A 264 -23.20 59.64 -8.62
N LEU A 265 -22.15 60.21 -8.04
CA LEU A 265 -20.77 59.83 -8.34
C LEU A 265 -20.59 58.37 -7.87
N ALA A 266 -20.24 57.47 -8.78
CA ALA A 266 -19.92 56.10 -8.41
C ALA A 266 -18.66 56.09 -7.54
N PRO A 267 -18.63 55.40 -6.38
CA PRO A 267 -17.41 55.25 -5.62
C PRO A 267 -16.42 54.38 -6.42
N GLU A 268 -15.21 54.89 -6.63
CA GLU A 268 -14.13 54.08 -7.20
C GLU A 268 -13.79 52.94 -6.22
N PRO A 269 -13.72 51.69 -6.69
CA PRO A 269 -13.22 50.61 -5.86
C PRO A 269 -11.73 50.84 -5.59
N MET A 270 -11.39 50.98 -4.32
CA MET A 270 -10.00 50.97 -3.86
C MET A 270 -9.40 49.61 -4.23
N ARG A 271 -8.55 49.59 -5.27
CA ARG A 271 -7.72 48.42 -5.59
C ARG A 271 -6.65 48.33 -4.51
N PHE A 272 -6.74 47.29 -3.68
CA PHE A 272 -5.58 46.78 -2.98
C PHE A 272 -4.72 46.08 -4.04
N GLU A 273 -3.56 46.65 -4.36
CA GLU A 273 -2.54 45.93 -5.11
C GLU A 273 -1.87 44.97 -4.12
N ASP A 274 -2.17 43.68 -4.26
CA ASP A 274 -1.58 42.60 -3.47
C ASP A 274 -0.10 42.42 -3.86
N GLU A 275 0.78 43.34 -3.42
CA GLU A 275 2.24 43.20 -3.58
C GLU A 275 2.84 42.09 -2.70
N GLU A 276 2.07 41.48 -1.80
CA GLU A 276 2.53 40.41 -0.91
C GLU A 276 2.47 39.01 -1.56
N GLU A 277 1.52 38.73 -2.47
CA GLU A 277 1.43 37.40 -3.10
C GLU A 277 2.60 37.11 -4.07
N ASP A 278 3.14 38.14 -4.72
CA ASP A 278 4.26 37.97 -5.66
C ASP A 278 5.61 37.71 -4.95
N ARG A 279 5.81 38.25 -3.73
CA ARG A 279 7.03 38.00 -2.94
C ARG A 279 7.08 36.57 -2.40
N ASP A 280 5.94 36.05 -1.94
CA ASP A 280 5.83 34.68 -1.44
C ASP A 280 6.02 33.64 -2.56
N ALA A 281 5.56 33.95 -3.78
CA ALA A 281 5.77 33.10 -4.96
C ALA A 281 7.25 33.06 -5.40
N GLU A 282 7.96 34.20 -5.38
CA GLU A 282 9.39 34.25 -5.69
C GLU A 282 10.25 33.54 -4.64
N GLU A 283 9.91 33.67 -3.36
CA GLU A 283 10.66 33.02 -2.28
C GLU A 283 10.46 31.49 -2.30
N ALA A 284 9.23 31.02 -2.58
CA ALA A 284 8.93 29.60 -2.79
C ALA A 284 9.68 29.02 -4.01
N ALA A 285 9.78 29.76 -5.11
CA ALA A 285 10.54 29.35 -6.29
C ALA A 285 12.05 29.27 -6.03
N LYS A 286 12.59 30.18 -5.21
CA LYS A 286 14.00 30.19 -4.79
C LYS A 286 14.33 28.98 -3.92
N ILE A 287 13.47 28.65 -2.97
CA ILE A 287 13.61 27.46 -2.11
C ILE A 287 13.53 26.17 -2.95
N LEU A 288 12.62 26.08 -3.91
CA LEU A 288 12.51 24.91 -4.79
C LEU A 288 13.76 24.68 -5.66
N SER A 289 14.48 25.76 -6.01
CA SER A 289 15.71 25.68 -6.81
C SER A 289 16.92 25.17 -6.01
N LEU A 290 16.92 25.35 -4.68
CA LEU A 290 17.98 24.90 -3.77
C LEU A 290 17.93 23.39 -3.48
N PHE A 291 16.75 22.76 -3.59
CA PHE A 291 16.56 21.32 -3.38
C PHE A 291 16.81 20.45 -4.64
N ARG A 292 17.28 21.06 -5.75
CA ARG A 292 17.49 20.37 -7.04
C ARG A 292 18.95 20.10 -7.41
N ARG A 293 19.86 20.09 -6.43
CA ARG A 293 21.25 19.61 -6.59
C ARG A 293 21.45 18.27 -5.92
#